data_AF-A0A927XA44-F1
#
_entry.id   AF-A0A927XA44-F1
#
_cell.length_a   1.000
_cell.length_b   1.000
_cell.length_c   1.000
_cell.angle_alpha   90.00
_cell.angle_beta   90.00
_cell.angle_gamma   90.00
#
_symmetry.space_group_name_H-M   'P 1'
#
loop_
_entity.id
_entity.type
_entity.pdbx_description
1 polymer ?
#
loop_
_entity_poly.entity_id
_entity_poly.type
_entity_poly.pdbx_seq_one_letter_code
_entity_poly.pdbx_strand_id
1 'polypeptide(L)'
;MKILKRENWWVWLLLTLFSQGSSVFVLGALLDVYKKDAWYANWKYWVIGAICFLFPAAIMTTVFTVQILCLTAARLEVPGKELYLSPYIWIIAAIIPVLGWACIVAGLLYLEIYILVALYKGNAEKYIV
;
A
#
# COMPACT_ATOMS: atom_id res chain seq x y z
N MET A 1 -27.89 -7.94 -11.88
CA MET A 1 -26.94 -6.87 -11.46
C MET A 1 -26.79 -5.78 -12.53
N LYS A 2 -27.60 -4.72 -12.49
CA LYS A 2 -27.60 -3.69 -13.55
C LYS A 2 -26.27 -2.93 -13.66
N ILE A 3 -25.57 -2.73 -12.53
CA ILE A 3 -24.31 -1.96 -12.48
C ILE A 3 -23.12 -2.60 -13.22
N LEU A 4 -23.16 -3.92 -13.51
CA LEU A 4 -22.12 -4.61 -14.28
C LEU A 4 -22.28 -4.47 -15.80
N LYS A 5 -23.42 -3.95 -16.26
CA LYS A 5 -23.64 -3.71 -17.69
C LYS A 5 -22.62 -2.71 -18.21
N ARG A 6 -22.16 -2.91 -19.44
CA ARG A 6 -21.18 -2.03 -20.08
C ARG A 6 -21.63 -0.57 -20.07
N GLU A 7 -22.92 -0.30 -20.17
CA GLU A 7 -23.49 1.07 -20.12
C GLU A 7 -23.16 1.83 -18.83
N ASN A 8 -22.87 1.10 -17.75
CA ASN A 8 -22.56 1.64 -16.43
C ASN A 8 -21.04 1.66 -16.13
N TRP A 9 -20.17 1.45 -17.13
CA TRP A 9 -18.71 1.47 -16.94
C TRP A 9 -18.19 2.76 -16.30
N TRP A 10 -18.82 3.90 -16.63
CA TRP A 10 -18.46 5.22 -16.10
C TRP A 10 -18.76 5.34 -14.60
N VAL A 11 -19.75 4.60 -14.07
CA VAL A 11 -20.02 4.53 -12.63
C VAL A 11 -18.82 3.90 -11.92
N TRP A 12 -18.25 2.84 -12.50
CA TRP A 12 -17.05 2.21 -11.97
C TRP A 12 -15.82 3.11 -12.05
N LEU A 13 -15.68 3.92 -13.10
CA LEU A 13 -14.64 4.94 -13.19
C LEU A 13 -14.75 5.95 -12.03
N LEU A 14 -15.95 6.50 -11.80
CA LEU A 14 -16.19 7.43 -10.70
C LEU A 14 -15.92 6.77 -9.34
N LEU A 15 -16.39 5.54 -9.14
CA LEU A 15 -16.14 4.78 -7.92
C LEU A 15 -14.65 4.58 -7.69
N THR A 16 -13.89 4.13 -8.68
CA THR A 16 -12.42 3.96 -8.55
C THR A 16 -11.72 5.26 -8.18
N LEU A 17 -12.10 6.40 -8.77
CA LEU A 17 -11.52 7.72 -8.47
C LEU A 17 -11.88 8.22 -7.06
N PHE A 18 -13.15 8.14 -6.67
CA PHE A 18 -13.62 8.68 -5.38
C PHE A 18 -13.38 7.74 -4.20
N SER A 19 -13.28 6.43 -4.44
CA SER A 19 -13.07 5.42 -3.40
C SER A 19 -11.60 5.02 -3.23
N GLN A 20 -10.69 5.66 -3.97
CA GLN A 20 -9.26 5.33 -4.01
C GLN A 20 -9.02 3.83 -4.30
N GLY A 21 -9.76 3.26 -5.25
CA GLY A 21 -9.65 1.85 -5.66
C GLY A 21 -10.41 0.84 -4.79
N SER A 22 -10.97 1.22 -3.64
CA SER A 22 -11.75 0.28 -2.79
C SER A 22 -13.03 -0.27 -3.44
N SER A 23 -13.47 0.31 -4.56
CA SER A 23 -14.57 -0.19 -5.39
C SER A 23 -14.32 -1.61 -5.91
N VAL A 24 -13.05 -2.02 -6.03
CA VAL A 24 -12.64 -3.37 -6.43
C VAL A 24 -13.16 -4.45 -5.48
N PHE A 25 -13.37 -4.14 -4.20
CA PHE A 25 -13.93 -5.11 -3.24
C PHE A 25 -15.40 -5.39 -3.54
N VAL A 26 -16.18 -4.35 -3.85
CA VAL A 26 -17.58 -4.48 -4.26
C VAL A 26 -17.66 -5.21 -5.59
N LEU A 27 -16.79 -4.87 -6.55
CA LEU A 27 -16.71 -5.57 -7.82
C LEU A 27 -16.37 -7.05 -7.64
N GLY A 28 -15.41 -7.37 -6.77
CA GLY A 28 -15.04 -8.75 -6.43
C GLY A 28 -16.22 -9.53 -5.84
N ALA A 29 -17.03 -8.90 -4.98
CA ALA A 29 -18.23 -9.52 -4.43
C ALA A 29 -19.28 -9.79 -5.52
N LEU A 30 -19.48 -8.84 -6.43
CA LEU A 30 -20.38 -9.00 -7.57
C LEU A 30 -19.90 -10.09 -8.54
N LEU A 31 -18.59 -10.27 -8.69
CA LEU A 31 -18.00 -11.29 -9.56
C LEU A 31 -17.77 -12.64 -8.85
N ASP A 32 -18.21 -12.78 -7.59
CA ASP A 32 -18.07 -13.98 -6.75
C ASP A 32 -16.62 -14.54 -6.69
N VAL A 33 -15.63 -13.65 -6.53
CA VAL A 33 -14.20 -14.03 -6.53
C VAL A 33 -13.67 -14.40 -5.14
N TYR A 34 -14.47 -14.24 -4.09
CA TYR A 34 -14.07 -14.49 -2.71
C TYR A 34 -14.16 -15.97 -2.33
N LYS A 35 -13.09 -16.51 -1.76
CA LYS A 35 -12.98 -17.90 -1.29
C LYS A 35 -12.83 -17.95 0.22
N LYS A 36 -13.57 -18.86 0.87
CA LYS A 36 -13.58 -18.99 2.34
C LYS A 36 -12.28 -19.55 2.93
N ASP A 37 -11.52 -20.28 2.13
CA ASP A 37 -10.25 -20.93 2.49
C ASP A 37 -9.01 -20.11 2.10
N ALA A 38 -9.17 -18.91 1.53
CA ALA A 38 -8.06 -18.05 1.13
C ALA A 38 -7.44 -17.27 2.29
N TRP A 39 -6.21 -16.76 2.07
CA TRP A 39 -5.46 -16.00 3.08
C TRP A 39 -6.22 -14.78 3.61
N TYR A 40 -6.95 -14.05 2.75
CA TYR A 40 -7.72 -12.87 3.14
C TYR A 40 -8.93 -13.20 4.03
N ALA A 41 -9.34 -14.46 4.14
CA ALA A 41 -10.38 -14.90 5.07
C ALA A 41 -9.83 -15.24 6.47
N ASN A 42 -8.51 -15.45 6.60
CA ASN A 42 -7.87 -15.81 7.86
C ASN A 42 -7.31 -14.56 8.57
N TRP A 43 -7.91 -14.22 9.71
CA TRP A 43 -7.59 -13.02 10.51
C TRP A 43 -6.12 -12.90 10.91
N LYS A 44 -5.39 -14.02 11.03
CA LYS A 44 -3.97 -14.02 11.41
C LYS A 44 -3.13 -13.22 10.42
N TYR A 45 -3.41 -13.34 9.13
CA TYR A 45 -2.66 -12.60 8.10
C TYR A 45 -2.92 -11.09 8.15
N TRP A 46 -4.13 -10.66 8.52
CA TRP A 46 -4.46 -9.25 8.70
C TRP A 46 -3.75 -8.63 9.90
N VAL A 47 -3.62 -9.37 11.00
CA VAL A 47 -2.84 -8.92 12.17
C VAL A 47 -1.36 -8.78 11.82
N ILE A 48 -0.80 -9.75 11.08
CA ILE A 48 0.57 -9.63 10.56
C ILE A 48 0.70 -8.38 9.68
N GLY A 49 -0.26 -8.13 8.78
CA GLY A 49 -0.29 -6.93 7.94
C GLY A 49 -0.34 -5.62 8.75
N ALA A 50 -1.15 -5.56 9.80
CA ALA A 50 -1.25 -4.39 10.69
C ALA A 50 0.07 -4.13 11.44
N ILE A 51 0.73 -5.18 11.92
CA ILE A 51 2.05 -5.07 12.56
C ILE A 51 3.07 -4.51 11.57
N CYS A 52 3.07 -4.97 10.32
CA CYS A 52 3.93 -4.43 9.27
C CYS A 52 3.68 -2.94 8.95
N PHE A 53 2.51 -2.37 9.30
CA PHE A 53 2.20 -0.94 9.15
C PHE A 53 2.53 -0.11 10.39
N LEU A 54 2.41 -0.69 11.59
CA LEU A 54 2.90 -0.06 12.83
C LEU A 54 4.44 0.02 12.84
N PHE A 55 5.11 -0.91 12.17
CA PHE A 55 6.56 -0.97 12.09
C PHE A 55 7.19 0.30 11.46
N PRO A 56 6.71 0.84 10.31
CA PRO A 56 7.12 2.16 9.81
C PRO A 56 7.00 3.31 10.83
N ALA A 57 5.92 3.38 11.60
CA ALA A 57 5.77 4.41 12.63
C ALA A 57 6.81 4.24 13.76
N ALA A 58 7.11 2.99 14.14
CA ALA A 58 8.19 2.66 15.05
C ALA A 58 9.58 3.00 14.46
N ILE A 59 9.79 2.79 13.15
CA ILE A 59 11.02 3.19 12.45
C ILE A 59 11.20 4.71 12.53
N MET A 60 10.17 5.49 12.23
CA MET A 60 10.24 6.97 12.33
C MET A 60 10.52 7.43 13.76
N THR A 61 9.87 6.81 14.74
CA THR A 61 10.14 7.08 16.17
C THR A 61 11.58 6.71 16.54
N THR A 62 12.12 5.64 15.98
CA THR A 62 13.51 5.21 16.18
C THR A 62 14.49 6.20 15.56
N VAL A 63 14.25 6.64 14.32
CA VAL A 63 15.07 7.68 13.65
C VAL A 63 15.07 8.97 14.47
N PHE A 64 13.88 9.39 14.96
CA PHE A 64 13.76 10.54 15.84
C PHE A 64 14.54 10.36 17.14
N THR A 65 14.42 9.19 17.77
CA THR A 65 15.16 8.85 19.01
C THR A 65 16.67 8.89 18.78
N VAL A 66 17.15 8.30 17.68
CA VAL A 66 18.57 8.32 17.29
C VAL A 66 19.05 9.76 17.07
N GLN A 67 18.26 10.58 16.38
CA GLN A 67 18.59 12.00 16.16
C GLN A 67 18.74 12.75 17.49
N ILE A 68 17.76 12.60 18.40
CA ILE A 68 17.79 13.25 19.72
C ILE A 68 18.96 12.72 20.56
N LEU A 69 19.26 11.42 20.49
CA LEU A 69 20.39 10.80 21.16
C LEU A 69 21.73 11.39 20.68
N CYS A 70 21.95 11.46 19.37
CA CYS A 70 23.16 12.03 18.78
C CYS A 70 23.35 13.50 19.19
N LEU A 71 22.29 14.30 19.16
CA LEU A 71 22.34 15.70 19.59
C LEU A 71 22.65 15.83 21.09
N THR A 72 22.04 14.97 21.92
CA THR A 72 22.27 14.95 23.37
C THR A 72 23.72 14.56 23.70
N ALA A 73 24.24 13.50 23.06
CA ALA A 73 25.61 13.05 23.21
C ALA A 73 26.64 14.12 22.79
N ALA A 74 26.38 14.80 21.67
CA ALA A 74 27.21 15.91 21.22
C ALA A 74 27.21 17.06 22.24
N ARG A 75 26.07 17.31 22.91
CA ARG A 75 25.95 18.38 23.91
C ARG A 75 26.65 18.07 25.23
N LEU A 76 26.79 16.78 25.56
CA LEU A 76 27.55 16.26 26.69
C LEU A 76 29.04 16.01 26.35
N GLU A 77 29.52 16.52 25.21
CA GLU A 77 30.91 16.40 24.76
C GLU A 77 31.41 14.96 24.60
N VAL A 78 30.51 14.02 24.28
CA VAL A 78 30.89 12.63 23.99
C VAL A 78 31.80 12.59 22.73
N PRO A 79 33.00 11.97 22.80
CA PRO A 79 33.94 11.92 21.69
C PRO A 79 33.35 11.30 20.41
N GLY A 80 33.84 11.72 19.24
CA GLY A 80 33.43 11.14 17.95
C GLY A 80 32.19 11.77 17.30
N LYS A 81 31.81 12.98 17.72
CA LYS A 81 30.62 13.73 17.22
C LYS A 81 30.55 13.89 15.70
N GLU A 82 31.69 13.96 15.02
CA GLU A 82 31.75 14.11 13.56
C GLU A 82 31.23 12.88 12.81
N LEU A 83 31.29 11.71 13.45
CA LEU A 83 30.83 10.44 12.86
C LEU A 83 29.33 10.23 13.08
N TYR A 84 28.85 10.24 14.34
CA TYR A 84 27.44 9.92 14.60
C TYR A 84 26.46 11.05 14.23
N LEU A 85 26.92 12.30 14.11
CA LEU A 85 26.12 13.40 13.55
C LEU A 85 26.08 13.39 12.02
N SER A 86 26.88 12.56 11.35
CA SER A 86 26.89 12.50 9.88
C SER A 86 25.61 11.82 9.37
N PRO A 87 24.75 12.53 8.62
CA PRO A 87 23.53 11.95 8.07
C PRO A 87 23.84 10.84 7.05
N TYR A 88 25.01 10.88 6.40
CA TYR A 88 25.41 9.89 5.39
C TYR A 88 25.60 8.48 5.97
N ILE A 89 26.10 8.36 7.20
CA ILE A 89 26.27 7.07 7.88
C ILE A 89 24.90 6.40 8.10
N TRP A 90 23.89 7.18 8.49
CA TRP A 90 22.53 6.70 8.71
C TRP A 90 21.76 6.45 7.42
N ILE A 91 22.00 7.26 6.39
CA ILE A 91 21.40 7.11 5.07
C ILE A 91 21.88 5.82 4.39
N ILE A 92 23.17 5.50 4.44
CA ILE A 92 23.70 4.22 3.92
C ILE A 92 23.03 3.03 4.61
N ALA A 93 22.78 3.13 5.92
CA ALA A 93 22.06 2.10 6.66
C ALA A 93 20.57 1.96 6.27
N ALA A 94 19.98 3.00 5.66
CA ALA A 94 18.55 3.07 5.34
C ALA A 94 18.17 2.83 3.87
N ILE A 95 19.12 2.93 2.91
CA ILE A 95 18.86 3.01 1.46
C ILE A 95 18.33 1.72 0.79
N ILE A 96 18.39 0.55 1.43
CA ILE A 96 18.08 -0.75 0.78
C ILE A 96 16.58 -1.01 0.37
N PRO A 97 15.54 -0.17 0.60
CA PRO A 97 14.16 -0.54 0.23
C PRO A 97 13.44 0.29 -0.88
N VAL A 98 14.07 1.24 -1.59
CA VAL A 98 13.31 2.21 -2.43
C VAL A 98 12.76 1.66 -3.76
N LEU A 99 13.54 0.82 -4.49
CA LEU A 99 13.15 0.34 -5.82
C LEU A 99 11.89 -0.56 -5.82
N GLY A 100 11.67 -1.30 -4.73
CA GLY A 100 10.51 -2.20 -4.63
C GLY A 100 9.17 -1.47 -4.64
N TRP A 101 9.08 -0.29 -4.01
CA TRP A 101 7.85 0.48 -3.91
C TRP A 101 7.38 1.04 -5.25
N ALA A 102 8.31 1.48 -6.09
CA ALA A 102 8.00 2.03 -7.41
C ALA A 102 7.33 0.97 -8.32
N CYS A 103 7.84 -0.26 -8.31
CA CYS A 103 7.26 -1.37 -9.07
C CYS A 103 5.84 -1.73 -8.60
N ILE A 104 5.59 -1.69 -7.28
CA ILE A 104 4.26 -1.96 -6.70
C ILE A 104 3.24 -0.93 -7.18
N VAL A 105 3.58 0.37 -7.12
CA VAL A 105 2.68 1.45 -7.56
C VAL A 105 2.31 1.31 -9.04
N ALA A 106 3.30 1.05 -9.90
CA ALA A 106 3.06 0.85 -11.33
C ALA A 106 2.12 -0.34 -11.61
N GLY A 107 2.30 -1.45 -10.90
CA GLY A 107 1.45 -2.63 -11.03
C GLY A 107 -0.01 -2.40 -10.59
N LEU A 108 -0.22 -1.66 -9.50
CA LEU A 108 -1.56 -1.32 -9.02
C LEU A 108 -2.34 -0.43 -10.01
N LEU A 109 -1.68 0.60 -10.55
CA LEU A 109 -2.28 1.47 -11.57
C LEU A 109 -2.66 0.69 -12.84
N TYR A 110 -1.79 -0.23 -13.28
CA TYR A 110 -2.07 -1.08 -14.43
C TYR A 110 -3.36 -1.91 -14.23
N LEU A 111 -3.52 -2.53 -13.06
CA LEU A 111 -4.69 -3.37 -12.76
C LEU A 111 -5.99 -2.58 -12.72
N GLU A 112 -6.03 -1.44 -12.03
CA GLU A 112 -7.21 -0.58 -11.94
C GLU A 112 -7.68 -0.11 -13.32
N ILE A 113 -6.75 0.34 -14.18
CA ILE A 113 -7.07 0.79 -15.54
C ILE A 113 -7.63 -0.37 -16.37
N TYR A 114 -7.01 -1.55 -16.33
CA TYR A 114 -7.44 -2.67 -17.15
C TYR A 114 -8.77 -3.29 -16.70
N ILE A 115 -9.10 -3.22 -15.40
CA ILE A 115 -10.43 -3.57 -14.90
C ILE A 115 -11.49 -2.65 -15.53
N LEU A 116 -11.26 -1.33 -15.56
CA LEU A 116 -12.18 -0.38 -16.19
C LEU A 116 -12.34 -0.62 -17.70
N VAL A 117 -11.24 -0.92 -18.40
CA VAL A 117 -11.27 -1.29 -19.83
C VAL A 117 -12.09 -2.56 -20.05
N ALA A 118 -11.96 -3.57 -19.17
CA ALA A 118 -12.74 -4.80 -19.27
C ALA A 118 -14.24 -4.58 -19.02
N LEU A 119 -14.59 -3.71 -18.07
CA LEU A 119 -15.98 -3.30 -17.82
C LEU A 119 -16.57 -2.55 -19.01
N TYR A 120 -15.82 -1.62 -19.60
CA TYR A 120 -16.21 -0.91 -20.82
C TYR A 120 -16.44 -1.86 -22.01
N LYS A 121 -15.62 -2.91 -22.14
CA LYS A 121 -15.77 -3.95 -23.19
C LYS A 121 -16.95 -4.90 -22.93
N GLY A 122 -17.63 -4.81 -21.79
CA GLY A 122 -18.77 -5.68 -21.44
C GLY A 122 -18.37 -7.06 -20.92
N ASN A 123 -17.11 -7.28 -20.55
CA ASN A 123 -16.64 -8.59 -20.08
C ASN A 123 -17.32 -9.06 -18.79
N ALA A 124 -17.89 -8.13 -18.01
CA ALA A 124 -18.61 -8.43 -16.77
C ALA A 124 -20.08 -8.85 -16.99
N GLU A 125 -20.63 -8.66 -18.20
CA GLU A 125 -22.04 -8.95 -18.48
C GLU A 125 -22.37 -10.44 -18.37
N LYS A 126 -21.39 -11.32 -18.61
CA LYS A 126 -21.52 -12.78 -18.43
C LYS A 126 -21.80 -13.23 -17.00
N TYR A 127 -21.61 -12.35 -16.01
CA TYR A 127 -21.90 -12.63 -14.59
C TYR A 127 -23.24 -12.05 -14.14
N ILE A 128 -24.00 -11.41 -15.05
CA ILE A 128 -25.35 -10.94 -14.77
C ILE A 128 -26.30 -12.14 -14.98
N VAL A 129 -26.55 -12.87 -13.90
CA VAL A 129 -27.68 -13.82 -13.81
C VAL A 129 -28.99 -13.05 -13.71
#